data_AF-A0A954PBW0-F1
#
_entry.id   AF-A0A954PBW0-F1
#
_cell.length_a   1.000
_cell.length_b   1.000
_cell.length_c   1.000
_cell.angle_alpha   90.00
_cell.angle_beta   90.00
_cell.angle_gamma   90.00
#
_symmetry.space_group_name_H-M   'P 1'
#
loop_
_entity.id
_entity.type
_entity.pdbx_description
1 polymer ?
#
loop_
_entity_poly.entity_id
_entity_poly.type
_entity_poly.pdbx_seq_one_letter_code
_entity_poly.pdbx_strand_id
1 'polypeptide(L)'
;MVFGVVLTRTARCGVVAVVACAANLSLAQSTSNGQTESETVAVLIRGLGAPAFSQREQASRQLLALGNAARDQLSAIGNDASPETRKRVDWILARIETEDLEKVASSFLLDPDASASHGLPAWSQFRELAGDSRTSKLLFLESVKCQRELLTEIESFSTQQIATPESQRHLAAVASNAAILIQREQMSMSEPRIGDFVGLLLATSTFERTTPILVTETIETHVDRFIFTQFLHKQGYGSCLKKMLAVWVPKTHDSIAPRMMDLSLRHDIPSVVAIARQQLLPTRDTQTRHLALSCLLRFGNESDLPLIASMLSDRAIVYSWTADDMRSFSGNSQIEVFNDPPPGYQEDNSVPAQRFVVQMRDIALATILHLSGESHPEKYFPGYRASSVDGFDRYSIATPLGQDELHDQRIELWKRENALPASVPQ
;
A
#
# COMPACT_ATOMS: atom_id res chain seq x y z
N MET A 1 10.11 47.58 14.90
CA MET A 1 11.55 47.86 15.06
C MET A 1 12.19 47.66 13.69
N VAL A 2 12.62 48.76 13.09
CA VAL A 2 13.18 48.85 11.74
C VAL A 2 14.69 48.96 11.90
N PHE A 3 15.46 48.06 11.31
CA PHE A 3 16.89 48.27 11.10
C PHE A 3 17.20 48.08 9.62
N GLY A 4 17.39 49.21 8.93
CA GLY A 4 18.06 49.27 7.66
C GLY A 4 19.57 49.39 7.87
N VAL A 5 20.35 48.80 6.97
CA VAL A 5 21.78 49.09 6.82
C VAL A 5 22.06 49.33 5.34
N VAL A 6 22.72 50.46 5.10
CA VAL A 6 23.06 51.11 3.84
C VAL A 6 24.54 50.87 3.54
N LEU A 7 24.81 50.60 2.25
CA LEU A 7 26.04 50.81 1.45
C LEU A 7 27.44 50.68 2.08
N THR A 8 28.32 49.94 1.37
CA THR A 8 29.56 50.51 0.81
C THR A 8 30.02 49.79 -0.46
N ARG A 9 30.20 50.57 -1.54
CA ARG A 9 30.95 50.23 -2.76
C ARG A 9 32.44 50.38 -2.49
N THR A 10 33.26 49.44 -2.93
CA THR A 10 34.69 49.68 -3.20
C THR A 10 35.07 49.03 -4.53
N ALA A 11 35.55 49.89 -5.43
CA ALA A 11 36.15 49.52 -6.70
C ALA A 11 37.56 48.94 -6.50
N ARG A 12 37.90 47.90 -7.28
CA ARG A 12 39.29 47.60 -7.64
C ARG A 12 39.34 47.20 -9.12
N CYS A 13 39.97 48.08 -9.92
CA CYS A 13 40.52 47.78 -11.22
C CYS A 13 41.88 47.09 -11.06
N GLY A 14 42.19 46.17 -11.98
CA GLY A 14 43.56 46.04 -12.51
C GLY A 14 44.22 44.67 -12.39
N VAL A 15 44.55 44.12 -13.58
CA VAL A 15 45.59 43.12 -13.88
C VAL A 15 45.21 41.69 -13.45
N VAL A 16 45.09 40.68 -14.32
CA VAL A 16 46.15 40.08 -15.15
C VAL A 16 45.50 39.28 -16.28
N ALA A 17 45.89 39.58 -17.53
CA ALA A 17 45.74 38.71 -18.69
C ALA A 17 46.70 37.51 -18.56
N VAL A 18 46.35 36.37 -19.20
CA VAL A 18 47.07 35.07 -19.33
C VAL A 18 46.37 33.92 -18.58
N VAL A 19 45.18 33.49 -19.06
CA VAL A 19 44.65 32.11 -18.82
C VAL A 19 43.94 31.55 -20.09
N ALA A 20 44.15 32.13 -21.28
CA ALA A 20 43.45 31.69 -22.50
C ALA A 20 44.10 30.51 -23.26
N CYS A 21 45.15 29.86 -22.72
CA CYS A 21 45.82 28.73 -23.40
C CYS A 21 45.73 27.38 -22.66
N ALA A 22 45.18 27.31 -21.45
CA ALA A 22 45.05 26.04 -20.71
C ALA A 22 43.70 25.34 -20.92
N ALA A 23 42.67 26.03 -21.41
CA ALA A 23 41.34 25.45 -21.62
C ALA A 23 41.22 24.57 -22.88
N ASN A 24 42.08 24.77 -23.89
CA ASN A 24 42.02 24.01 -25.15
C ASN A 24 42.85 22.71 -25.14
N LEU A 25 43.77 22.53 -24.19
CA LEU A 25 44.52 21.26 -24.09
C LEU A 25 43.74 20.15 -23.38
N SER A 26 42.78 20.50 -22.52
CA SER A 26 41.96 19.51 -21.81
C SER A 26 40.83 18.93 -22.67
N LEU A 27 40.40 19.62 -23.74
CA LEU A 27 39.39 19.09 -24.68
C LEU A 27 39.99 18.13 -25.73
N ALA A 28 41.27 18.27 -26.06
CA ALA A 28 41.91 17.40 -27.06
C ALA A 28 42.30 16.00 -26.51
N GLN A 29 42.48 15.87 -25.19
CA GLN A 29 42.81 14.58 -24.57
C GLN A 29 41.58 13.69 -24.33
N SER A 30 40.40 14.27 -24.14
CA SER A 30 39.15 13.51 -23.98
C SER A 30 38.68 12.85 -25.27
N THR A 31 38.93 13.45 -26.43
CA THR A 31 38.54 12.89 -27.74
C THR A 31 39.41 11.71 -28.18
N SER A 32 40.68 11.67 -27.78
CA SER A 32 41.59 10.57 -28.11
C SER A 32 41.30 9.30 -27.32
N ASN A 33 40.98 9.41 -26.03
CA ASN A 33 40.66 8.23 -25.20
C ASN A 33 39.31 7.60 -25.57
N GLY A 34 38.29 8.41 -25.86
CA GLY A 34 36.96 7.91 -26.21
C GLY A 34 36.93 7.09 -27.51
N GLN A 35 37.78 7.42 -28.49
CA GLN A 35 37.88 6.66 -29.73
C GLN A 35 38.49 5.27 -29.50
N THR A 36 39.55 5.18 -28.68
CA THR A 36 40.22 3.90 -28.37
C THR A 36 39.34 2.98 -27.53
N GLU A 37 38.61 3.53 -26.55
CA GLU A 37 37.64 2.76 -25.76
C GLU A 37 36.49 2.26 -26.64
N SER A 38 35.97 3.11 -27.53
CA SER A 38 34.90 2.74 -28.45
C SER A 38 35.32 1.62 -29.41
N GLU A 39 36.53 1.69 -29.95
CA GLU A 39 37.07 0.64 -30.82
C GLU A 39 37.30 -0.67 -30.04
N THR A 40 37.75 -0.57 -28.79
CA THR A 40 37.94 -1.72 -27.90
C THR A 40 36.63 -2.44 -27.65
N VAL A 41 35.56 -1.72 -27.28
CA VAL A 41 34.23 -2.31 -27.05
C VAL A 41 33.72 -3.02 -28.32
N ALA A 42 33.88 -2.41 -29.50
CA ALA A 42 33.49 -3.02 -30.76
C ALA A 42 34.26 -4.32 -31.08
N VAL A 43 35.55 -4.39 -30.76
CA VAL A 43 36.36 -5.62 -30.89
C VAL A 43 35.83 -6.70 -29.94
N LEU A 44 35.52 -6.35 -28.70
CA LEU A 44 35.01 -7.29 -27.70
C LEU A 44 33.62 -7.81 -28.08
N ILE A 45 32.74 -6.96 -28.60
CA ILE A 45 31.42 -7.36 -29.10
C ILE A 45 31.56 -8.40 -30.22
N ARG A 46 32.48 -8.18 -31.18
CA ARG A 46 32.79 -9.20 -32.20
C ARG A 46 33.31 -10.50 -31.57
N GLY A 47 34.11 -10.40 -30.50
CA GLY A 47 34.61 -11.53 -29.73
C GLY A 47 33.51 -12.40 -29.09
N LEU A 48 32.32 -11.87 -28.82
CA LEU A 48 31.18 -12.65 -28.30
C LEU A 48 30.63 -13.65 -29.32
N GLY A 49 30.90 -13.46 -30.61
CA GLY A 49 30.56 -14.39 -31.70
C GLY A 49 31.70 -15.31 -32.13
N ALA A 50 32.84 -15.31 -31.43
CA ALA A 50 34.00 -16.10 -31.81
C ALA A 50 33.72 -17.61 -31.77
N PRO A 51 34.35 -18.45 -32.63
CA PRO A 51 34.11 -19.90 -32.66
C PRO A 51 34.62 -20.60 -31.38
N ALA A 52 35.72 -20.12 -30.81
CA ALA A 52 36.30 -20.68 -29.60
C ALA A 52 35.60 -20.16 -28.33
N PHE A 53 35.12 -21.08 -27.49
CA PHE A 53 34.45 -20.75 -26.22
C PHE A 53 35.30 -19.85 -25.31
N SER A 54 36.60 -20.13 -25.20
CA SER A 54 37.52 -19.33 -24.38
C SER A 54 37.59 -17.86 -24.80
N GLN A 55 37.53 -17.57 -26.10
CA GLN A 55 37.52 -16.20 -26.62
C GLN A 55 36.21 -15.49 -26.27
N ARG A 56 35.07 -16.18 -26.36
CA ARG A 56 33.76 -15.64 -25.97
C ARG A 56 33.70 -15.30 -24.48
N GLU A 57 34.22 -16.17 -23.62
CA GLU A 57 34.29 -15.94 -22.18
C GLU A 57 35.23 -14.79 -21.83
N GLN A 58 36.39 -14.70 -22.49
CA GLN A 58 37.32 -13.59 -22.31
C GLN A 58 36.68 -12.24 -22.70
N ALA A 59 36.02 -12.19 -23.86
CA ALA A 59 35.30 -11.01 -24.31
C ALA A 59 34.19 -10.61 -23.33
N SER A 60 33.42 -11.59 -22.85
CA SER A 60 32.34 -11.36 -21.87
C SER A 60 32.90 -10.75 -20.56
N ARG A 61 34.00 -11.30 -20.04
CA ARG A 61 34.67 -10.77 -18.83
C ARG A 61 35.22 -9.36 -19.03
N GLN A 62 35.80 -9.08 -20.19
CA GLN A 62 36.35 -7.75 -20.50
C GLN A 62 35.23 -6.71 -20.65
N LEU A 63 34.11 -7.05 -21.29
CA LEU A 63 32.94 -6.17 -21.38
C LEU A 63 32.33 -5.88 -20.00
N LEU A 64 32.22 -6.89 -19.13
CA LEU A 64 31.79 -6.69 -17.75
C LEU A 64 32.75 -5.78 -16.96
N ALA A 65 34.06 -5.94 -17.16
CA ALA A 65 35.06 -5.09 -16.51
C ALA A 65 34.96 -3.62 -16.97
N LEU A 66 34.54 -3.36 -18.21
CA LEU A 66 34.26 -2.01 -18.71
C LEU A 66 32.97 -1.42 -18.12
N GLY A 67 32.00 -2.27 -17.75
CA GLY A 67 30.77 -1.83 -17.09
C GLY A 67 29.94 -0.87 -17.95
N ASN A 68 29.49 0.25 -17.35
CA ASN A 68 28.67 1.25 -18.03
C ASN A 68 29.31 1.84 -19.31
N ALA A 69 30.64 1.85 -19.42
CA ALA A 69 31.32 2.35 -20.62
C ALA A 69 31.01 1.52 -21.88
N ALA A 70 30.60 0.26 -21.73
CA ALA A 70 30.22 -0.62 -22.84
C ALA A 70 28.71 -0.61 -23.14
N ARG A 71 27.87 -0.03 -22.26
CA ARG A 71 26.40 -0.21 -22.28
C ARG A 71 25.74 0.27 -23.57
N ASP A 72 26.06 1.48 -24.02
CA ASP A 72 25.42 2.07 -25.19
C ASP A 72 25.69 1.24 -26.45
N GLN A 73 26.94 0.79 -26.66
CA GLN A 73 27.29 -0.04 -27.80
C GLN A 73 26.67 -1.43 -27.74
N LEU A 74 26.57 -2.02 -26.54
CA LEU A 74 25.90 -3.30 -26.34
C LEU A 74 24.39 -3.18 -26.63
N SER A 75 23.75 -2.08 -26.20
CA SER A 75 22.32 -1.83 -26.46
C SER A 75 22.01 -1.55 -27.92
N ALA A 76 22.99 -1.04 -28.69
CA ALA A 76 22.86 -0.78 -30.12
C ALA A 76 22.96 -2.05 -30.99
N ILE A 77 23.23 -3.22 -30.40
CA ILE A 77 23.31 -4.48 -31.14
C ILE A 77 21.92 -4.86 -31.64
N GLY A 78 21.72 -4.71 -32.94
CA GLY A 78 20.47 -5.01 -33.61
C GLY A 78 20.19 -6.51 -33.79
N ASN A 79 19.05 -6.80 -34.42
CA ASN A 79 18.58 -8.16 -34.70
C ASN A 79 19.48 -8.96 -35.68
N ASP A 80 20.41 -8.31 -36.36
CA ASP A 80 21.34 -8.95 -37.31
C ASP A 80 22.42 -9.80 -36.61
N ALA A 81 22.60 -9.64 -35.29
CA ALA A 81 23.51 -10.47 -34.51
C ALA A 81 23.00 -11.91 -34.35
N SER A 82 23.92 -12.86 -34.19
CA SER A 82 23.57 -14.26 -33.95
C SER A 82 22.75 -14.43 -32.67
N PRO A 83 21.86 -15.44 -32.58
CA PRO A 83 21.08 -15.69 -31.36
C PRO A 83 21.94 -15.91 -30.10
N GLU A 84 23.11 -16.55 -30.22
CA GLU A 84 24.04 -16.71 -29.10
C GLU A 84 24.64 -15.36 -28.67
N THR A 85 25.06 -14.55 -29.64
CA THR A 85 25.58 -13.20 -29.37
C THR A 85 24.55 -12.35 -28.65
N ARG A 86 23.30 -12.32 -29.12
CA ARG A 86 22.21 -11.58 -28.46
C ARG A 86 22.00 -12.04 -27.03
N LYS A 87 21.86 -13.35 -26.81
CA LYS A 87 21.69 -13.90 -25.45
C LYS A 87 22.84 -13.53 -24.50
N ARG A 88 24.08 -13.50 -24.99
CA ARG A 88 25.25 -13.08 -24.20
C ARG A 88 25.24 -11.59 -23.93
N VAL A 89 24.92 -10.77 -24.92
CA VAL A 89 24.76 -9.32 -24.77
C VAL A 89 23.69 -8.99 -23.74
N ASP A 90 22.52 -9.63 -23.83
CA ASP A 90 21.42 -9.45 -22.87
C ASP A 90 21.87 -9.80 -21.44
N TRP A 91 22.59 -10.92 -21.28
CA TRP A 91 23.14 -11.32 -19.99
C TRP A 91 24.19 -10.33 -19.46
N ILE A 92 25.09 -9.84 -20.32
CA ILE A 92 26.10 -8.83 -19.95
C ILE A 92 25.42 -7.52 -19.54
N LEU A 93 24.45 -7.03 -20.32
CA LEU A 93 23.69 -5.82 -20.02
C LEU A 93 22.98 -5.92 -18.66
N ALA A 94 22.23 -7.01 -18.44
CA ALA A 94 21.55 -7.25 -17.16
C ALA A 94 22.54 -7.29 -15.97
N ARG A 95 23.74 -7.85 -16.18
CA ARG A 95 24.78 -7.89 -15.15
C ARG A 95 25.38 -6.51 -14.88
N ILE A 96 25.69 -5.72 -15.91
CA ILE A 96 26.17 -4.34 -15.78
C ILE A 96 25.15 -3.50 -15.01
N GLU A 97 23.86 -3.61 -15.35
CA GLU A 97 22.78 -2.89 -14.68
C GLU A 97 22.65 -3.26 -13.21
N THR A 98 22.82 -4.55 -12.88
CA THR A 98 22.80 -5.02 -11.48
C THR A 98 23.97 -4.42 -10.69
N GLU A 99 25.19 -4.47 -11.23
CA GLU A 99 26.39 -3.93 -10.56
C GLU A 99 26.35 -2.41 -10.42
N ASP A 100 25.80 -1.71 -11.40
CA ASP A 100 25.57 -0.27 -11.33
C ASP A 100 24.54 0.08 -10.24
N LEU A 101 23.41 -0.62 -10.23
CA LEU A 101 22.39 -0.43 -9.21
C LEU A 101 22.92 -0.73 -7.80
N GLU A 102 23.75 -1.76 -7.61
CA GLU A 102 24.37 -2.08 -6.32
C GLU A 102 25.29 -0.95 -5.83
N LYS A 103 26.08 -0.34 -6.73
CA LYS A 103 26.93 0.82 -6.41
C LYS A 103 26.10 2.04 -6.02
N VAL A 104 25.06 2.36 -6.79
CA VAL A 104 24.14 3.46 -6.52
C VAL A 104 23.40 3.22 -5.21
N ALA A 105 22.86 2.02 -4.99
CA ALA A 105 22.15 1.62 -3.77
C ALA A 105 23.04 1.74 -2.53
N SER A 106 24.30 1.30 -2.62
CA SER A 106 25.26 1.41 -1.52
C SER A 106 25.52 2.87 -1.16
N SER A 107 25.71 3.73 -2.16
CA SER A 107 25.91 5.17 -1.95
C SER A 107 24.66 5.81 -1.34
N PHE A 108 23.48 5.51 -1.88
CA PHE A 108 22.20 6.02 -1.41
C PHE A 108 21.87 5.63 0.05
N LEU A 109 22.24 4.42 0.48
CA LEU A 109 22.04 3.96 1.85
C LEU A 109 23.02 4.57 2.86
N LEU A 110 24.21 4.99 2.39
CA LEU A 110 25.25 5.60 3.23
C LEU A 110 25.14 7.13 3.27
N ASP A 111 24.44 7.75 2.32
CA ASP A 111 24.29 9.20 2.27
C ASP A 111 23.44 9.71 3.46
N PRO A 112 23.99 10.62 4.29
CA PRO A 112 23.25 11.25 5.39
C PRO A 112 22.16 12.22 4.89
N ASP A 113 22.28 12.74 3.66
CA ASP A 113 21.24 13.55 3.05
C ASP A 113 20.10 12.66 2.55
N ALA A 114 18.98 12.71 3.28
CA ALA A 114 17.75 12.03 2.91
C ALA A 114 17.13 12.52 1.58
N SER A 115 17.53 13.69 1.09
CA SER A 115 16.99 14.29 -0.13
C SER A 115 17.71 13.92 -1.41
N ALA A 116 18.97 13.47 -1.31
CA ALA A 116 19.73 13.02 -2.46
C ALA A 116 19.09 11.77 -3.09
N SER A 117 18.72 11.85 -4.37
CA SER A 117 18.14 10.73 -5.11
C SER A 117 19.18 9.77 -5.70
N HIS A 118 20.43 10.22 -5.88
CA HIS A 118 21.49 9.48 -6.58
C HIS A 118 21.08 8.94 -7.96
N GLY A 119 20.13 9.61 -8.63
CA GLY A 119 19.59 9.16 -9.91
C GLY A 119 18.62 7.97 -9.81
N LEU A 120 18.15 7.63 -8.61
CA LEU A 120 17.07 6.66 -8.42
C LEU A 120 15.72 7.33 -8.68
N PRO A 121 14.93 6.83 -9.63
CA PRO A 121 13.71 7.49 -10.06
C PRO A 121 12.62 7.42 -8.99
N ALA A 122 11.88 8.51 -8.85
CA ALA A 122 10.73 8.65 -7.96
C ALA A 122 11.05 8.55 -6.45
N TRP A 123 12.32 8.72 -6.06
CA TRP A 123 12.69 8.75 -4.65
C TRP A 123 11.95 9.85 -3.89
N SER A 124 11.80 11.03 -4.49
CA SER A 124 11.14 12.17 -3.84
C SER A 124 9.67 11.88 -3.47
N GLN A 125 8.92 11.26 -4.38
CA GLN A 125 7.52 10.85 -4.19
C GLN A 125 7.42 9.74 -3.15
N PHE A 126 8.30 8.74 -3.24
CA PHE A 126 8.32 7.66 -2.27
C PHE A 126 8.62 8.19 -0.86
N ARG A 127 9.60 9.09 -0.74
CA ARG A 127 10.02 9.70 0.51
C ARG A 127 8.91 10.51 1.16
N GLU A 128 8.19 11.32 0.38
CA GLU A 128 7.04 12.08 0.88
C GLU A 128 5.96 11.16 1.46
N LEU A 129 5.70 10.05 0.78
CA LEU A 129 4.65 9.10 1.17
C LEU A 129 5.04 8.19 2.35
N ALA A 130 6.21 7.56 2.28
CA ALA A 130 6.64 6.52 3.22
C ALA A 130 7.63 7.02 4.28
N GLY A 131 8.36 8.10 3.99
CA GLY A 131 9.45 8.66 4.81
C GLY A 131 10.85 8.31 4.29
N ASP A 132 11.87 8.78 5.00
CA ASP A 132 13.30 8.73 4.60
C ASP A 132 14.20 7.88 5.52
N SER A 133 13.60 7.14 6.46
CA SER A 133 14.32 6.19 7.32
C SER A 133 15.17 5.18 6.52
N ARG A 134 16.18 4.58 7.15
CA ARG A 134 16.96 3.49 6.53
C ARG A 134 16.07 2.35 6.02
N THR A 135 15.02 2.01 6.76
CA THR A 135 14.07 0.95 6.38
C THR A 135 13.24 1.34 5.15
N SER A 136 12.81 2.59 5.05
CA SER A 136 12.07 3.08 3.88
C SER A 136 12.98 3.17 2.65
N LYS A 137 14.24 3.60 2.79
CA LYS A 137 15.26 3.51 1.73
C LYS A 137 15.44 2.08 1.22
N LEU A 138 15.55 1.09 2.12
CA LEU A 138 15.67 -0.32 1.74
C LEU A 138 14.43 -0.83 0.99
N LEU A 139 13.23 -0.48 1.47
CA LEU A 139 11.98 -0.87 0.81
C LEU A 139 11.85 -0.25 -0.59
N PHE A 140 12.24 1.01 -0.75
CA PHE A 140 12.30 1.68 -2.04
C PHE A 140 13.28 1.01 -3.01
N LEU A 141 14.46 0.61 -2.53
CA LEU A 141 15.41 -0.12 -3.38
C LEU A 141 14.85 -1.46 -3.88
N GLU A 142 14.02 -2.15 -3.09
CA GLU A 142 13.31 -3.32 -3.58
C GLU A 142 12.37 -2.96 -4.74
N SER A 143 11.67 -1.82 -4.68
CA SER A 143 10.83 -1.38 -5.82
C SER A 143 11.67 -0.98 -7.03
N VAL A 144 12.82 -0.33 -6.85
CA VAL A 144 13.70 0.02 -7.98
C VAL A 144 14.20 -1.23 -8.71
N LYS A 145 14.55 -2.30 -7.98
CA LYS A 145 14.98 -3.57 -8.59
C LYS A 145 13.90 -4.26 -9.42
N CYS A 146 12.63 -4.03 -9.09
CA CYS A 146 11.51 -4.74 -9.71
C CYS A 146 10.75 -3.91 -10.73
N GLN A 147 10.65 -2.59 -10.51
CA GLN A 147 9.70 -1.70 -11.18
C GLN A 147 10.34 -0.39 -11.66
N ARG A 148 11.61 -0.42 -12.10
CA ARG A 148 12.36 0.79 -12.50
C ARG A 148 11.67 1.62 -13.57
N GLU A 149 11.09 0.98 -14.58
CA GLU A 149 10.35 1.67 -15.65
C GLU A 149 9.15 2.44 -15.09
N LEU A 150 8.30 1.77 -14.30
CA LEU A 150 7.16 2.41 -13.63
C LEU A 150 7.59 3.59 -12.74
N LEU A 151 8.67 3.45 -11.98
CA LEU A 151 9.20 4.54 -11.15
C LEU A 151 9.69 5.72 -11.98
N THR A 152 10.28 5.46 -13.15
CA THR A 152 10.74 6.51 -14.07
C THR A 152 9.56 7.30 -14.62
N GLU A 153 8.46 6.62 -14.94
CA GLU A 153 7.22 7.26 -15.38
C GLU A 153 6.54 8.05 -14.26
N ILE A 154 6.58 7.57 -13.01
CA ILE A 154 6.09 8.32 -11.84
C ILE A 154 6.87 9.63 -11.66
N GLU A 155 8.19 9.58 -11.78
CA GLU A 155 9.06 10.77 -11.66
C GLU A 155 8.82 11.76 -12.80
N SER A 156 8.73 11.27 -14.03
CA SER A 156 8.40 12.05 -15.22
C SER A 156 7.06 12.76 -15.04
N PHE A 157 6.02 12.03 -14.62
CA PHE A 157 4.69 12.58 -14.35
C PHE A 157 4.73 13.66 -13.25
N SER A 158 5.45 13.42 -12.16
CA SER A 158 5.51 14.34 -11.02
C SER A 158 6.31 15.61 -11.30
N THR A 159 7.27 15.55 -12.24
CA THR A 159 8.07 16.71 -12.66
C THR A 159 7.33 17.59 -13.67
N GLN A 160 6.27 17.08 -14.30
CA GLN A 160 5.43 17.87 -15.19
C GLN A 160 4.69 18.96 -14.40
N GLN A 161 4.82 20.21 -14.84
CA GLN A 161 4.22 21.36 -14.17
C GLN A 161 2.69 21.37 -14.22
N ILE A 162 2.09 20.70 -15.22
CA ILE A 162 0.64 20.54 -15.40
C ILE A 162 0.37 19.08 -15.75
N ALA A 163 -0.33 18.37 -14.87
CA ALA A 163 -0.83 17.04 -15.17
C ALA A 163 -1.91 17.13 -16.26
N THR A 164 -1.75 16.37 -17.34
CA THR A 164 -2.72 16.31 -18.43
C THR A 164 -3.49 14.99 -18.33
N PRO A 165 -4.74 14.92 -18.83
CA PRO A 165 -5.48 13.66 -18.92
C PRO A 165 -4.76 12.60 -19.78
N GLU A 166 -3.85 13.01 -20.66
CA GLU A 166 -3.02 12.10 -21.47
C GLU A 166 -1.87 11.52 -20.65
N SER A 167 -1.12 12.34 -19.90
CA SER A 167 -0.05 11.83 -19.04
C SER A 167 -0.58 10.94 -17.92
N GLN A 168 -1.77 11.25 -17.38
CA GLN A 168 -2.44 10.38 -16.43
C GLN A 168 -2.86 9.02 -17.04
N ARG A 169 -3.38 9.03 -18.27
CA ARG A 169 -3.72 7.79 -19.00
C ARG A 169 -2.48 6.96 -19.32
N HIS A 170 -1.37 7.61 -19.67
CA HIS A 170 -0.11 6.94 -19.94
C HIS A 170 0.42 6.25 -18.68
N LEU A 171 0.50 6.96 -17.55
CA LEU A 171 0.95 6.38 -16.28
C LEU A 171 0.04 5.23 -15.82
N ALA A 172 -1.28 5.38 -15.98
CA ALA A 172 -2.22 4.31 -15.69
C ALA A 172 -2.01 3.07 -16.58
N ALA A 173 -1.64 3.25 -17.85
CA ALA A 173 -1.34 2.16 -18.77
C ALA A 173 -0.03 1.45 -18.39
N VAL A 174 1.02 2.19 -18.04
CA VAL A 174 2.29 1.62 -17.56
C VAL A 174 2.10 0.85 -16.26
N ALA A 175 1.37 1.41 -15.29
CA ALA A 175 1.06 0.72 -14.04
C ALA A 175 0.22 -0.55 -14.27
N SER A 176 -0.74 -0.51 -15.21
CA SER A 176 -1.53 -1.69 -15.58
C SER A 176 -0.68 -2.76 -16.29
N ASN A 177 0.28 -2.37 -17.11
CA ASN A 177 1.23 -3.30 -17.74
C ASN A 177 2.13 -3.97 -16.69
N ALA A 178 2.65 -3.20 -15.72
CA ALA A 178 3.38 -3.75 -14.57
C ALA A 178 2.53 -4.78 -13.80
N ALA A 179 1.26 -4.46 -13.53
CA ALA A 179 0.32 -5.38 -12.89
C ALA A 179 0.11 -6.68 -13.70
N ILE A 180 0.01 -6.59 -15.03
CA ILE A 180 -0.11 -7.77 -15.92
C ILE A 180 1.15 -8.63 -15.87
N LEU A 181 2.34 -8.02 -15.85
CA LEU A 181 3.61 -8.75 -15.78
C LEU A 181 3.72 -9.53 -14.47
N ILE A 182 3.37 -8.92 -13.34
CA ILE A 182 3.33 -9.58 -12.02
C ILE A 182 2.39 -10.79 -12.05
N GLN A 183 1.18 -10.63 -12.61
CA GLN A 183 0.23 -11.74 -12.74
C GLN A 183 0.76 -12.87 -13.65
N ARG A 184 1.47 -12.53 -14.73
CA ARG A 184 2.10 -13.52 -15.61
C ARG A 184 3.22 -14.29 -14.92
N GLU A 185 4.08 -13.59 -14.17
CA GLU A 185 5.12 -14.21 -13.36
C GLU A 185 4.52 -15.18 -12.33
N GLN A 186 3.42 -14.78 -11.69
CA GLN A 186 2.68 -15.65 -10.78
C GLN A 186 2.13 -16.90 -11.49
N MET A 187 1.55 -16.77 -12.69
CA MET A 187 1.10 -17.92 -13.48
C MET A 187 2.25 -18.85 -13.89
N SER A 188 3.47 -18.31 -13.99
CA SER A 188 4.69 -19.09 -14.21
C SER A 188 5.29 -19.71 -12.94
N MET A 189 4.55 -19.68 -11.82
CA MET A 189 5.00 -20.15 -10.50
C MET A 189 6.22 -19.40 -9.94
N SER A 190 6.47 -18.19 -10.45
CA SER A 190 7.47 -17.29 -9.86
C SER A 190 6.81 -16.49 -8.74
N GLU A 191 7.48 -16.39 -7.59
CA GLU A 191 6.96 -15.61 -6.46
C GLU A 191 7.13 -14.10 -6.72
N PRO A 192 6.05 -13.32 -6.71
CA PRO A 192 6.14 -11.86 -6.78
C PRO A 192 6.95 -11.31 -5.61
N ARG A 193 7.74 -10.26 -5.87
CA ARG A 193 8.60 -9.65 -4.86
C ARG A 193 7.89 -8.47 -4.21
N ILE A 194 8.28 -8.12 -2.98
CA ILE A 194 7.68 -6.97 -2.28
C ILE A 194 7.84 -5.66 -3.08
N GLY A 195 8.95 -5.52 -3.81
CA GLY A 195 9.24 -4.37 -4.65
C GLY A 195 8.19 -4.13 -5.75
N ASP A 196 7.61 -5.20 -6.28
CA ASP A 196 6.53 -5.12 -7.28
C ASP A 196 5.33 -4.34 -6.75
N PHE A 197 4.87 -4.71 -5.55
CA PHE A 197 3.73 -4.09 -4.90
C PHE A 197 4.04 -2.68 -4.40
N VAL A 198 5.27 -2.44 -3.94
CA VAL A 198 5.70 -1.10 -3.53
C VAL A 198 5.66 -0.13 -4.73
N GLY A 199 6.13 -0.56 -5.91
CA GLY A 199 6.05 0.23 -7.14
C GLY A 199 4.60 0.55 -7.53
N LEU A 200 3.72 -0.47 -7.51
CA LEU A 200 2.29 -0.27 -7.80
C LEU A 200 1.61 0.65 -6.77
N LEU A 201 1.86 0.45 -5.48
CA LEU A 201 1.31 1.30 -4.41
C LEU A 201 1.78 2.75 -4.55
N LEU A 202 3.05 2.97 -4.92
CA LEU A 202 3.54 4.31 -5.20
C LEU A 202 2.80 4.94 -6.38
N ALA A 203 2.57 4.18 -7.47
CA ALA A 203 1.77 4.67 -8.60
C ALA A 203 0.36 5.10 -8.15
N THR A 204 -0.28 4.37 -7.23
CA THR A 204 -1.61 4.76 -6.73
C THR A 204 -1.66 6.11 -6.03
N SER A 205 -0.53 6.57 -5.47
CA SER A 205 -0.45 7.90 -4.85
C SER A 205 -0.60 9.02 -5.88
N THR A 206 -0.18 8.79 -7.12
CA THR A 206 -0.24 9.78 -8.22
C THR A 206 -1.62 9.90 -8.87
N PHE A 207 -2.47 8.88 -8.74
CA PHE A 207 -3.81 8.92 -9.34
C PHE A 207 -4.72 9.86 -8.55
N GLU A 208 -5.30 10.86 -9.22
CA GLU A 208 -6.28 11.77 -8.61
C GLU A 208 -7.62 11.08 -8.28
N ARG A 209 -7.96 10.02 -9.01
CA ARG A 209 -9.25 9.32 -8.94
C ARG A 209 -9.05 7.85 -8.60
N THR A 210 -10.07 7.05 -8.90
CA THR A 210 -10.07 5.60 -8.74
C THR A 210 -8.88 4.97 -9.46
N THR A 211 -8.18 4.09 -8.75
CA THR A 211 -7.04 3.34 -9.26
C THR A 211 -7.49 2.38 -10.37
N PRO A 212 -6.70 2.14 -11.44
CA PRO A 212 -7.04 1.14 -12.44
C PRO A 212 -7.40 -0.22 -11.83
N ILE A 213 -8.39 -0.91 -12.40
CA ILE A 213 -8.94 -2.18 -11.85
C ILE A 213 -7.83 -3.22 -11.72
N LEU A 214 -7.03 -3.43 -12.77
CA LEU A 214 -5.94 -4.41 -12.77
C LEU A 214 -4.89 -4.14 -11.69
N VAL A 215 -4.53 -2.86 -11.47
CA VAL A 215 -3.59 -2.48 -10.40
C VAL A 215 -4.19 -2.81 -9.04
N THR A 216 -5.46 -2.47 -8.85
CA THR A 216 -6.21 -2.73 -7.62
C THR A 216 -6.29 -4.23 -7.31
N GLU A 217 -6.70 -5.04 -8.29
CA GLU A 217 -6.82 -6.50 -8.14
C GLU A 217 -5.46 -7.14 -7.84
N THR A 218 -4.39 -6.70 -8.53
CA THR A 218 -3.04 -7.22 -8.27
C THR A 218 -2.57 -6.94 -6.86
N ILE A 219 -2.77 -5.72 -6.35
CA ILE A 219 -2.40 -5.36 -4.96
C ILE A 219 -3.27 -6.16 -3.98
N GLU A 220 -4.59 -6.17 -4.17
CA GLU A 220 -5.54 -6.82 -3.26
C GLU A 220 -5.30 -8.34 -3.15
N THR A 221 -5.04 -9.03 -4.26
CA THR A 221 -4.79 -10.48 -4.25
C THR A 221 -3.51 -10.85 -3.48
N HIS A 222 -2.61 -9.89 -3.25
CA HIS A 222 -1.29 -10.14 -2.67
C HIS A 222 -1.11 -9.55 -1.28
N VAL A 223 -1.93 -8.59 -0.86
CA VAL A 223 -1.80 -7.95 0.45
C VAL A 223 -1.96 -8.96 1.61
N ASP A 224 -2.77 -10.00 1.40
CA ASP A 224 -3.01 -11.08 2.37
C ASP A 224 -2.04 -12.26 2.24
N ARG A 225 -1.18 -12.26 1.21
CA ARG A 225 -0.20 -13.33 1.01
C ARG A 225 0.95 -13.21 1.99
N PHE A 226 1.55 -14.36 2.29
CA PHE A 226 2.59 -14.51 3.30
C PHE A 226 3.71 -13.47 3.20
N ILE A 227 4.26 -13.23 2.00
CA ILE A 227 5.35 -12.27 1.79
C ILE A 227 4.92 -10.85 2.21
N PHE A 228 3.76 -10.38 1.76
CA PHE A 228 3.30 -9.02 2.07
C PHE A 228 2.99 -8.87 3.57
N THR A 229 2.29 -9.86 4.14
CA THR A 229 1.96 -9.91 5.57
C THR A 229 3.21 -9.93 6.45
N GLN A 230 4.27 -10.64 6.06
CA GLN A 230 5.56 -10.62 6.77
C GLN A 230 6.18 -9.23 6.82
N PHE A 231 6.16 -8.49 5.71
CA PHE A 231 6.69 -7.12 5.68
C PHE A 231 5.79 -6.15 6.46
N LEU A 232 4.46 -6.35 6.45
CA LEU A 232 3.53 -5.55 7.24
C LEU A 232 3.76 -5.69 8.75
N HIS A 233 4.14 -6.87 9.22
CA HIS A 233 4.42 -7.10 10.65
C HIS A 233 5.86 -6.73 11.06
N LYS A 234 6.77 -6.53 10.12
CA LYS A 234 8.16 -6.17 10.41
C LYS A 234 8.26 -4.69 10.78
N GLN A 235 8.89 -4.39 11.93
CA GLN A 235 9.05 -3.02 12.42
C GLN A 235 9.75 -2.13 11.36
N GLY A 236 9.23 -0.90 11.18
CA GLY A 236 9.68 0.05 10.16
C GLY A 236 9.10 -0.19 8.76
N TYR A 237 9.15 -1.43 8.25
CA TYR A 237 8.55 -1.77 6.96
C TYR A 237 7.03 -1.64 7.00
N GLY A 238 6.41 -2.18 8.05
CA GLY A 238 4.98 -2.10 8.27
C GLY A 238 4.46 -0.67 8.32
N SER A 239 5.15 0.24 9.00
CA SER A 239 4.75 1.65 9.02
C SER A 239 4.82 2.32 7.65
N CYS A 240 5.79 1.95 6.81
CA CYS A 240 5.89 2.47 5.44
C CYS A 240 4.73 1.94 4.58
N LEU A 241 4.53 0.62 4.59
CA LEU A 241 3.48 -0.03 3.79
C LEU A 241 2.08 0.44 4.21
N LYS A 242 1.80 0.58 5.52
CA LYS A 242 0.52 1.09 6.01
C LYS A 242 0.23 2.51 5.51
N LYS A 243 1.24 3.41 5.44
CA LYS A 243 1.06 4.75 4.85
C LYS A 243 0.70 4.69 3.37
N MET A 244 1.38 3.82 2.62
CA MET A 244 1.09 3.62 1.19
C MET A 244 -0.30 3.04 0.97
N LEU A 245 -0.68 2.01 1.75
CA LEU A 245 -2.02 1.44 1.75
C LEU A 245 -3.08 2.49 2.14
N ALA A 246 -2.78 3.36 3.10
CA ALA A 246 -3.70 4.40 3.53
C ALA A 246 -4.05 5.37 2.39
N VAL A 247 -3.14 5.63 1.45
CA VAL A 247 -3.41 6.45 0.26
C VAL A 247 -4.15 5.68 -0.83
N TRP A 248 -3.88 4.38 -0.97
CA TRP A 248 -4.52 3.53 -1.97
C TRP A 248 -5.98 3.20 -1.63
N VAL A 249 -6.26 2.81 -0.38
CA VAL A 249 -7.57 2.29 0.07
C VAL A 249 -8.74 3.20 -0.35
N PRO A 250 -8.72 4.53 -0.12
CA PRO A 250 -9.84 5.40 -0.53
C PRO A 250 -10.06 5.50 -2.04
N LYS A 251 -9.08 5.08 -2.86
CA LYS A 251 -9.10 5.16 -4.33
C LYS A 251 -9.51 3.84 -4.97
N THR A 252 -9.98 2.86 -4.19
CA THR A 252 -10.43 1.57 -4.73
C THR A 252 -11.86 1.62 -5.28
N HIS A 253 -12.22 0.63 -6.09
CA HIS A 253 -13.56 0.47 -6.63
C HIS A 253 -14.56 0.00 -5.55
N ASP A 254 -15.82 0.43 -5.67
CA ASP A 254 -16.91 0.03 -4.79
C ASP A 254 -17.08 -1.49 -4.65
N SER A 255 -16.81 -2.24 -5.72
CA SER A 255 -16.95 -3.70 -5.75
C SER A 255 -16.00 -4.44 -4.80
N ILE A 256 -14.94 -3.77 -4.33
CA ILE A 256 -14.00 -4.34 -3.38
C ILE A 256 -14.05 -3.69 -1.99
N ALA A 257 -15.00 -2.79 -1.76
CA ALA A 257 -15.15 -2.07 -0.49
C ALA A 257 -15.21 -3.00 0.74
N PRO A 258 -15.96 -4.12 0.75
CA PRO A 258 -15.99 -5.03 1.91
C PRO A 258 -14.59 -5.58 2.25
N ARG A 259 -13.80 -5.90 1.23
CA ARG A 259 -12.44 -6.44 1.39
C ARG A 259 -11.47 -5.37 1.88
N MET A 260 -11.62 -4.12 1.43
CA MET A 260 -10.81 -3.01 1.94
C MET A 260 -11.16 -2.64 3.38
N MET A 261 -12.42 -2.76 3.78
CA MET A 261 -12.86 -2.62 5.18
C MET A 261 -12.24 -3.70 6.07
N ASP A 262 -12.32 -4.97 5.65
CA ASP A 262 -11.69 -6.09 6.36
C ASP A 262 -10.16 -5.93 6.48
N LEU A 263 -9.48 -5.62 5.37
CA LEU A 263 -8.04 -5.34 5.35
C LEU A 263 -7.66 -4.24 6.36
N SER A 264 -8.45 -3.17 6.37
CA SER A 264 -8.17 -1.99 7.19
C SER A 264 -8.37 -2.24 8.68
N LEU A 265 -9.37 -3.05 9.04
CA LEU A 265 -9.57 -3.53 10.41
C LEU A 265 -8.40 -4.43 10.85
N ARG A 266 -7.94 -5.34 9.99
CA ARG A 266 -6.82 -6.25 10.30
C ARG A 266 -5.48 -5.53 10.47
N HIS A 267 -5.24 -4.49 9.68
CA HIS A 267 -3.93 -3.83 9.62
C HIS A 267 -3.89 -2.40 10.17
N ASP A 268 -4.95 -1.92 10.82
CA ASP A 268 -5.06 -0.56 11.36
C ASP A 268 -4.82 0.51 10.28
N ILE A 269 -5.72 0.59 9.30
CA ILE A 269 -5.65 1.57 8.19
C ILE A 269 -6.85 2.52 8.28
N PRO A 270 -6.75 3.67 8.96
CA PRO A 270 -7.89 4.54 9.25
C PRO A 270 -8.51 5.23 8.03
N SER A 271 -7.80 5.31 6.91
CA SER A 271 -8.30 6.00 5.71
C SER A 271 -9.53 5.34 5.09
N VAL A 272 -9.86 4.11 5.50
CA VAL A 272 -11.05 3.37 5.07
C VAL A 272 -12.38 4.03 5.48
N VAL A 273 -12.37 4.96 6.44
CA VAL A 273 -13.57 5.67 6.91
C VAL A 273 -14.35 6.31 5.76
N ALA A 274 -13.66 6.84 4.74
CA ALA A 274 -14.32 7.40 3.56
C ALA A 274 -15.17 6.37 2.81
N ILE A 275 -14.67 5.15 2.68
CA ILE A 275 -15.40 4.02 2.07
C ILE A 275 -16.53 3.58 3.00
N ALA A 276 -16.27 3.41 4.28
CA ALA A 276 -17.27 2.97 5.26
C ALA A 276 -18.50 3.89 5.26
N ARG A 277 -18.32 5.21 5.21
CA ARG A 277 -19.41 6.19 5.08
C ARG A 277 -20.30 5.94 3.86
N GLN A 278 -19.69 5.68 2.71
CA GLN A 278 -20.41 5.42 1.45
C GLN A 278 -21.14 4.07 1.47
N GLN A 279 -20.63 3.10 2.24
CA GLN A 279 -21.19 1.75 2.30
C GLN A 279 -22.31 1.58 3.34
N LEU A 280 -22.65 2.60 4.15
CA LEU A 280 -23.78 2.55 5.09
C LEU A 280 -25.16 2.78 4.47
N LEU A 281 -25.24 3.01 3.16
CA LEU A 281 -26.51 3.23 2.46
C LEU A 281 -27.43 2.00 2.54
N PRO A 282 -28.76 2.16 2.73
CA PRO A 282 -29.72 1.05 2.81
C PRO A 282 -29.75 0.09 1.61
N THR A 283 -29.22 0.53 0.46
CA THR A 283 -29.12 -0.28 -0.76
C THR A 283 -28.02 -1.33 -0.72
N ARG A 284 -27.12 -1.28 0.27
CA ARG A 284 -26.04 -2.25 0.45
C ARG A 284 -26.51 -3.43 1.30
N ASP A 285 -25.91 -4.59 1.09
CA ASP A 285 -26.23 -5.79 1.86
C ASP A 285 -25.85 -5.62 3.34
N THR A 286 -26.49 -6.41 4.20
CA THR A 286 -26.32 -6.35 5.66
C THR A 286 -24.88 -6.58 6.10
N GLN A 287 -24.14 -7.47 5.43
CA GLN A 287 -22.76 -7.78 5.81
C GLN A 287 -21.82 -6.60 5.52
N THR A 288 -21.95 -5.99 4.34
CA THR A 288 -21.18 -4.79 3.96
C THR A 288 -21.46 -3.62 4.92
N ARG A 289 -22.72 -3.38 5.26
CA ARG A 289 -23.08 -2.31 6.22
C ARG A 289 -22.56 -2.56 7.62
N HIS A 290 -22.57 -3.82 8.07
CA HIS A 290 -21.99 -4.19 9.34
C HIS A 290 -20.48 -3.93 9.36
N LEU A 291 -19.74 -4.35 8.32
CA LEU A 291 -18.31 -4.05 8.20
C LEU A 291 -18.03 -2.54 8.19
N ALA A 292 -18.90 -1.76 7.55
CA ALA A 292 -18.81 -0.31 7.56
C ALA A 292 -18.98 0.28 8.97
N LEU A 293 -19.97 -0.18 9.74
CA LEU A 293 -20.13 0.21 11.15
C LEU A 293 -18.91 -0.17 11.98
N SER A 294 -18.34 -1.36 11.78
CA SER A 294 -17.13 -1.79 12.49
C SER A 294 -15.92 -0.91 12.16
N CYS A 295 -15.79 -0.45 10.91
CA CYS A 295 -14.77 0.51 10.52
C CYS A 295 -14.97 1.88 11.18
N LEU A 296 -16.21 2.39 11.22
CA LEU A 296 -16.51 3.66 11.89
C LEU A 296 -16.35 3.56 13.41
N LEU A 297 -16.66 2.41 13.99
CA LEU A 297 -16.42 2.15 15.41
C LEU A 297 -14.93 2.24 15.75
N ARG A 298 -14.05 1.66 14.93
CA ARG A 298 -12.60 1.64 15.19
C ARG A 298 -11.86 2.92 14.77
N PHE A 299 -12.29 3.55 13.67
CA PHE A 299 -11.54 4.64 13.03
C PHE A 299 -12.34 5.94 12.84
N GLY A 300 -13.66 5.89 13.04
CA GLY A 300 -14.54 7.05 12.91
C GLY A 300 -14.42 8.02 14.08
N ASN A 301 -15.22 9.07 14.06
CA ASN A 301 -15.27 10.07 15.11
C ASN A 301 -16.70 10.64 15.28
N GLU A 302 -16.86 11.62 16.17
CA GLU A 302 -18.17 12.22 16.47
C GLU A 302 -18.91 12.80 15.24
N SER A 303 -18.20 13.20 14.18
CA SER A 303 -18.84 13.69 12.94
C SER A 303 -19.63 12.60 12.20
N ASP A 304 -19.38 11.32 12.51
CA ASP A 304 -20.06 10.18 11.92
C ASP A 304 -21.40 9.85 12.61
N LEU A 305 -21.66 10.43 13.79
CA LEU A 305 -22.84 10.13 14.60
C LEU A 305 -24.17 10.33 13.85
N PRO A 306 -24.39 11.41 13.07
CA PRO A 306 -25.66 11.57 12.33
C PRO A 306 -25.89 10.45 11.30
N LEU A 307 -24.82 10.01 10.63
CA LEU A 307 -24.89 8.92 9.66
C LEU A 307 -25.21 7.59 10.36
N ILE A 308 -24.54 7.30 11.47
CA ILE A 308 -24.76 6.06 12.24
C ILE A 308 -26.15 6.06 12.88
N ALA A 309 -26.65 7.20 13.36
CA ALA A 309 -27.99 7.34 13.93
C ALA A 309 -29.09 6.98 12.94
N SER A 310 -28.88 7.19 11.63
CA SER A 310 -29.83 6.75 10.60
C SER A 310 -30.03 5.23 10.56
N MET A 311 -29.09 4.44 11.08
CA MET A 311 -29.16 2.99 11.16
C MET A 311 -29.90 2.47 12.41
N LEU A 312 -30.30 3.34 13.34
CA LEU A 312 -31.08 2.94 14.53
C LEU A 312 -32.46 2.37 14.18
N SER A 313 -32.97 2.64 12.98
CA SER A 313 -34.22 2.06 12.49
C SER A 313 -34.04 0.70 11.79
N ASP A 314 -32.81 0.24 11.59
CA ASP A 314 -32.52 -0.97 10.84
C ASP A 314 -32.63 -2.24 11.70
N ARG A 315 -33.63 -3.07 11.38
CA ARG A 315 -33.95 -4.33 12.08
C ARG A 315 -33.28 -5.57 11.47
N ALA A 316 -32.41 -5.41 10.48
CA ALA A 316 -31.71 -6.52 9.86
C ALA A 316 -30.89 -7.29 10.91
N ILE A 317 -31.10 -8.60 10.99
CA ILE A 317 -30.33 -9.49 11.87
C ILE A 317 -28.92 -9.65 11.28
N VAL A 318 -27.90 -9.28 12.04
CA VAL A 318 -26.48 -9.39 11.67
C VAL A 318 -25.89 -10.68 12.22
N TYR A 319 -26.23 -11.02 13.46
CA TYR A 319 -25.78 -12.23 14.12
C TYR A 319 -26.94 -12.97 14.76
N SER A 320 -26.83 -14.30 14.79
CA SER A 320 -27.74 -15.19 15.50
C SER A 320 -26.95 -16.33 16.13
N TRP A 321 -27.21 -16.59 17.40
CA TRP A 321 -26.57 -17.64 18.20
C TRP A 321 -27.63 -18.44 18.96
N THR A 322 -27.29 -19.66 19.33
CA THR A 322 -28.02 -20.45 20.32
C THR A 322 -27.55 -20.13 21.74
N ALA A 323 -28.31 -20.54 22.75
CA ALA A 323 -27.89 -20.40 24.15
C ALA A 323 -26.56 -21.13 24.44
N ASP A 324 -26.31 -22.25 23.76
CA ASP A 324 -25.07 -23.01 23.93
C ASP A 324 -23.87 -22.30 23.29
N ASP A 325 -24.03 -21.69 22.11
CA ASP A 325 -23.01 -20.83 21.52
C ASP A 325 -22.61 -19.72 22.50
N MET A 326 -23.59 -19.03 23.10
CA MET A 326 -23.34 -17.94 24.07
C MET A 326 -22.53 -18.41 25.29
N ARG A 327 -22.73 -19.65 25.76
CA ARG A 327 -21.99 -20.21 26.89
C ARG A 327 -20.52 -20.46 26.53
N SER A 328 -20.28 -21.04 25.36
CA SER A 328 -18.94 -21.39 24.87
C SER A 328 -18.00 -20.18 24.70
N PHE A 329 -18.54 -18.99 24.42
CA PHE A 329 -17.73 -17.77 24.26
C PHE A 329 -17.53 -16.96 25.55
N SER A 330 -18.22 -17.31 26.64
CA SER A 330 -18.31 -16.46 27.84
C SER A 330 -17.19 -16.64 28.88
N GLY A 331 -16.29 -17.63 28.75
CA GLY A 331 -15.22 -17.83 29.73
C GLY A 331 -14.06 -18.72 29.27
N ASN A 332 -12.84 -18.21 29.47
CA ASN A 332 -11.53 -18.88 29.49
C ASN A 332 -11.51 -20.38 29.09
N SER A 333 -10.88 -20.67 27.95
CA SER A 333 -10.25 -21.95 27.57
C SER A 333 -10.86 -23.19 28.24
N GLN A 334 -11.90 -23.76 27.64
CA GLN A 334 -12.38 -25.08 28.06
C GLN A 334 -12.13 -26.11 26.97
N ILE A 335 -11.44 -27.17 27.41
CA ILE A 335 -11.36 -28.48 26.79
C ILE A 335 -12.75 -28.87 26.31
N GLU A 336 -12.91 -29.09 25.01
CA GLU A 336 -14.12 -29.71 24.45
C GLU A 336 -14.23 -31.13 25.00
N VAL A 337 -14.98 -31.30 26.09
CA VAL A 337 -15.44 -32.63 26.49
C VAL A 337 -16.61 -32.95 25.57
N PHE A 338 -16.32 -33.72 24.52
CA PHE A 338 -17.36 -34.38 23.73
C PHE A 338 -18.15 -35.30 24.66
N ASN A 339 -19.26 -34.80 25.18
CA ASN A 339 -20.26 -35.62 25.83
C ASN A 339 -21.05 -36.35 24.74
N ASP A 340 -20.41 -37.34 24.12
CA ASP A 340 -21.18 -38.31 23.34
C ASP A 340 -22.17 -38.98 24.31
N PRO A 341 -23.48 -38.84 24.09
CA PRO A 341 -24.45 -39.44 24.98
C PRO A 341 -24.27 -40.96 24.95
N PRO A 342 -24.35 -41.64 26.11
CA PRO A 342 -24.19 -43.08 26.16
C PRO A 342 -25.22 -43.78 25.23
N PRO A 343 -24.85 -44.91 24.61
CA PRO A 343 -25.74 -45.64 23.70
C PRO A 343 -27.09 -45.93 24.37
N GLY A 344 -28.18 -45.40 23.82
CA GLY A 344 -29.54 -45.55 24.34
C GLY A 344 -30.15 -44.30 24.98
N TYR A 345 -29.43 -43.19 25.09
CA TYR A 345 -30.03 -41.90 25.46
C TYR A 345 -30.85 -41.35 24.29
N GLN A 346 -32.16 -41.17 24.50
CA GLN A 346 -32.98 -40.38 23.58
C GLN A 346 -32.88 -38.93 24.05
N GLU A 347 -32.29 -38.06 23.23
CA GLU A 347 -32.30 -36.61 23.49
C GLU A 347 -33.76 -36.16 23.67
N ASP A 348 -34.05 -35.65 24.85
CA ASP A 348 -35.34 -35.08 25.17
C ASP A 348 -35.48 -33.79 24.34
N ASN A 349 -36.28 -33.83 23.27
CA ASN A 349 -36.54 -32.73 22.33
C ASN A 349 -37.30 -31.54 22.97
N SER A 350 -37.29 -31.40 24.29
CA SER A 350 -38.17 -30.52 25.04
C SER A 350 -37.46 -29.25 25.50
N VAL A 351 -37.26 -28.34 24.55
CA VAL A 351 -37.40 -26.86 24.62
C VAL A 351 -36.58 -26.33 23.43
N PRO A 352 -37.19 -25.57 22.49
CA PRO A 352 -36.42 -24.94 21.43
C PRO A 352 -35.35 -24.06 22.05
N ALA A 353 -34.08 -24.36 21.77
CA ALA A 353 -32.94 -23.62 22.33
C ALA A 353 -33.16 -22.12 22.10
N GLN A 354 -33.19 -21.36 23.20
CA GLN A 354 -33.37 -19.92 23.14
C GLN A 354 -32.29 -19.33 22.22
N ARG A 355 -32.71 -18.63 21.16
CA ARG A 355 -31.80 -17.97 20.23
C ARG A 355 -31.59 -16.53 20.66
N PHE A 356 -30.38 -16.03 20.46
CA PHE A 356 -30.00 -14.65 20.68
C PHE A 356 -29.63 -14.02 19.34
N VAL A 357 -30.06 -12.79 19.11
CA VAL A 357 -29.77 -12.05 17.89
C VAL A 357 -29.19 -10.68 18.20
N VAL A 358 -28.39 -10.18 17.26
CA VAL A 358 -27.95 -8.79 17.20
C VAL A 358 -28.46 -8.21 15.90
N GLN A 359 -29.20 -7.11 15.99
CA GLN A 359 -29.71 -6.38 14.85
C GLN A 359 -28.79 -5.21 14.51
N MET A 360 -28.85 -4.72 13.27
CA MET A 360 -28.04 -3.60 12.79
C MET A 360 -28.16 -2.36 13.70
N ARG A 361 -29.37 -2.07 14.17
CA ARG A 361 -29.64 -0.98 15.14
C ARG A 361 -28.94 -1.13 16.49
N ASP A 362 -28.70 -2.36 16.96
CA ASP A 362 -27.98 -2.60 18.22
C ASP A 362 -26.50 -2.23 18.05
N ILE A 363 -25.91 -2.64 16.92
CA ILE A 363 -24.53 -2.29 16.54
C ILE A 363 -24.42 -0.78 16.38
N ALA A 364 -25.36 -0.14 15.67
CA ALA A 364 -25.38 1.30 15.48
C ALA A 364 -25.45 2.05 16.81
N LEU A 365 -26.33 1.64 17.74
CA LEU A 365 -26.42 2.24 19.07
C LEU A 365 -25.12 2.05 19.84
N ALA A 366 -24.57 0.83 19.89
CA ALA A 366 -23.31 0.57 20.57
C ALA A 366 -22.14 1.40 20.01
N THR A 367 -22.10 1.60 18.69
CA THR A 367 -21.12 2.47 18.03
C THR A 367 -21.30 3.94 18.39
N ILE A 368 -22.54 4.42 18.48
CA ILE A 368 -22.82 5.79 18.93
C ILE A 368 -22.30 6.00 20.35
N LEU A 369 -22.62 5.09 21.28
CA LEU A 369 -22.18 5.19 22.67
C LEU A 369 -20.65 5.20 22.79
N HIS A 370 -19.97 4.39 21.98
CA HIS A 370 -18.51 4.36 21.93
C HIS A 370 -17.92 5.68 21.43
N LEU A 371 -18.40 6.17 20.28
CA LEU A 371 -17.87 7.38 19.65
C LEU A 371 -18.22 8.66 20.42
N SER A 372 -19.35 8.69 21.14
CA SER A 372 -19.72 9.82 22.00
C SER A 372 -19.01 9.85 23.34
N GLY A 373 -18.19 8.84 23.66
CA GLY A 373 -17.54 8.70 24.96
C GLY A 373 -18.54 8.51 26.11
N GLU A 374 -19.67 7.83 25.88
CA GLU A 374 -20.63 7.51 26.94
C GLU A 374 -19.93 6.71 28.05
N SER A 375 -20.09 7.15 29.29
CA SER A 375 -19.42 6.56 30.44
C SER A 375 -20.15 5.34 30.98
N HIS A 376 -21.45 5.20 30.67
CA HIS A 376 -22.33 4.15 31.22
C HIS A 376 -23.10 3.37 30.13
N PRO A 377 -22.44 2.72 29.16
CA PRO A 377 -23.12 1.95 28.12
C PRO A 377 -23.96 0.77 28.67
N GLU A 378 -23.65 0.27 29.87
CA GLU A 378 -24.39 -0.78 30.58
C GLU A 378 -25.85 -0.42 30.86
N LYS A 379 -26.16 0.88 30.88
CA LYS A 379 -27.53 1.38 31.03
C LYS A 379 -28.42 0.97 29.85
N TYR A 380 -27.85 0.90 28.65
CA TYR A 380 -28.55 0.52 27.44
C TYR A 380 -28.41 -0.99 27.19
N PHE A 381 -27.21 -1.53 27.44
CA PHE A 381 -26.91 -2.94 27.28
C PHE A 381 -26.41 -3.51 28.61
N PRO A 382 -27.27 -4.10 29.47
CA PRO A 382 -26.87 -4.54 30.81
C PRO A 382 -25.65 -5.47 30.87
N GLY A 383 -25.39 -6.20 29.80
CA GLY A 383 -24.23 -7.09 29.68
C GLY A 383 -23.00 -6.47 29.00
N TYR A 384 -23.02 -5.17 28.66
CA TYR A 384 -22.03 -4.52 27.79
C TYR A 384 -20.59 -4.79 28.25
N ARG A 385 -19.76 -5.22 27.29
CA ARG A 385 -18.32 -5.40 27.52
C ARG A 385 -17.56 -4.66 26.42
N ALA A 386 -16.73 -3.70 26.81
CA ALA A 386 -15.82 -3.05 25.88
C ALA A 386 -14.78 -4.06 25.38
N SER A 387 -14.43 -3.96 24.10
CA SER A 387 -13.36 -4.73 23.47
C SER A 387 -12.32 -3.75 22.96
N SER A 388 -11.05 -3.96 23.28
CA SER A 388 -9.97 -3.13 22.75
C SER A 388 -9.76 -3.33 21.24
N VAL A 389 -10.23 -4.44 20.69
CA VAL A 389 -10.03 -4.81 19.27
C VAL A 389 -11.25 -4.44 18.43
N ASP A 390 -12.44 -4.75 18.95
CA ASP A 390 -13.72 -4.63 18.22
C ASP A 390 -14.59 -3.47 18.73
N GLY A 391 -14.09 -2.65 19.66
CA GLY A 391 -14.86 -1.62 20.37
C GLY A 391 -15.76 -2.20 21.46
N PHE A 392 -16.53 -3.24 21.15
CA PHE A 392 -17.36 -3.99 22.10
C PHE A 392 -17.47 -5.47 21.75
N ASP A 393 -17.77 -6.30 22.75
CA ASP A 393 -18.10 -7.70 22.57
C ASP A 393 -19.51 -7.85 21.98
N ARG A 394 -19.63 -8.41 20.78
CA ARG A 394 -20.92 -8.64 20.11
C ARG A 394 -21.91 -9.48 20.93
N TYR A 395 -21.44 -10.38 21.80
CA TYR A 395 -22.30 -11.17 22.67
C TYR A 395 -22.93 -10.31 23.78
N SER A 396 -22.26 -9.22 24.17
CA SER A 396 -22.70 -8.32 25.24
C SER A 396 -23.92 -7.45 24.89
N ILE A 397 -24.20 -7.31 23.59
CA ILE A 397 -25.33 -6.54 23.06
C ILE A 397 -26.45 -7.43 22.48
N ALA A 398 -26.29 -8.75 22.53
CA ALA A 398 -27.25 -9.71 22.00
C ALA A 398 -28.55 -9.73 22.81
N THR A 399 -29.67 -9.94 22.13
CA THR A 399 -31.01 -9.95 22.72
C THR A 399 -31.73 -11.24 22.35
N PRO A 400 -32.52 -11.85 23.25
CA PRO A 400 -33.32 -13.01 22.88
C PRO A 400 -34.21 -12.76 21.67
N LEU A 401 -34.23 -13.70 20.74
CA LEU A 401 -35.06 -13.65 19.53
C LEU A 401 -36.54 -13.49 19.92
N GLY A 402 -37.23 -12.54 19.29
CA GLY A 402 -38.63 -12.22 19.55
C GLY A 402 -38.86 -11.10 20.59
N GLN A 403 -37.81 -10.56 21.20
CA GLN A 403 -37.92 -9.42 22.13
C GLN A 403 -37.67 -8.07 21.43
N ASP A 404 -38.34 -7.82 20.31
CA ASP A 404 -38.20 -6.57 19.52
C ASP A 404 -38.44 -5.30 20.36
N GLU A 405 -39.31 -5.37 21.36
CA GLU A 405 -39.60 -4.28 22.29
C GLU A 405 -38.38 -3.84 23.11
N LEU A 406 -37.48 -4.76 23.48
CA LEU A 406 -36.27 -4.40 24.24
C LEU A 406 -35.33 -3.55 23.39
N HIS A 407 -35.17 -3.88 22.11
CA HIS A 407 -34.36 -3.09 21.20
C HIS A 407 -34.95 -1.67 21.04
N ASP A 408 -36.28 -1.56 20.88
CA ASP A 408 -36.97 -0.26 20.78
C ASP A 408 -36.80 0.55 22.08
N GLN A 409 -36.95 -0.09 23.26
CA GLN A 409 -36.78 0.56 24.56
C GLN A 409 -35.38 1.16 24.76
N ARG A 410 -34.32 0.46 24.34
CA ARG A 410 -32.93 0.95 24.44
C ARG A 410 -32.71 2.21 23.60
N ILE A 411 -33.24 2.21 22.38
CA ILE A 411 -33.11 3.33 21.45
C ILE A 411 -33.92 4.53 21.94
N GLU A 412 -35.14 4.32 22.42
CA GLU A 412 -35.96 5.40 22.99
C GLU A 412 -35.38 5.97 24.28
N LEU A 413 -34.75 5.13 25.12
CA LEU A 413 -33.99 5.59 26.27
C LEU A 413 -32.84 6.51 25.84
N TRP A 414 -32.04 6.09 24.86
CA TRP A 414 -30.93 6.89 24.34
C TRP A 414 -31.40 8.22 23.75
N LYS A 415 -32.44 8.21 22.91
CA LYS A 415 -33.01 9.43 22.30
C LYS A 415 -33.52 10.42 23.35
N ARG A 416 -34.12 9.93 24.44
CA ARG A 416 -34.64 10.78 25.52
C ARG A 416 -33.54 11.53 26.25
N GLU A 417 -32.40 10.87 26.45
CA GLU A 417 -31.29 11.40 27.24
C GLU A 417 -30.36 12.26 26.40
N ASN A 418 -30.22 11.92 25.13
CA ASN A 418 -29.32 12.58 24.19
C ASN A 418 -30.08 13.39 23.15
N ALA A 419 -31.26 13.94 23.49
CA ALA A 419 -32.12 14.69 22.59
C ALA A 419 -31.28 15.69 21.77
N LEU A 420 -30.90 15.27 20.55
CA LEU A 420 -30.29 16.11 19.54
C LEU A 420 -31.22 17.31 19.42
N PRO A 421 -30.73 18.56 19.57
CA PRO A 421 -31.58 19.72 19.42
C PRO A 421 -32.31 19.55 18.08
N ALA A 422 -33.65 19.48 18.15
CA ALA A 422 -34.49 19.18 17.00
C ALA A 422 -33.98 19.99 15.81
N SER A 423 -33.57 19.28 14.76
CA SER A 423 -33.09 19.86 13.51
C SER A 423 -33.91 21.11 13.18
N VAL A 424 -33.23 22.25 13.07
CA VAL A 424 -33.81 23.50 12.61
C VAL A 424 -34.62 23.19 11.34
N PRO A 425 -35.92 23.52 11.29
CA PRO A 425 -36.74 23.24 10.11
C PRO A 425 -36.11 23.94 8.89
N GLN A 426 -35.97 23.18 7.81
CA GLN A 426 -35.40 23.60 6.53
C GLN A 426 -36.14 24.81 5.92
#